data_AF-A0A7J6Q7B9-F1
#
_entry.id   AF-A0A7J6Q7B9-F1
#
_cell.length_a   1.000
_cell.length_b   1.000
_cell.length_c   1.000
_cell.angle_alpha   90.00
_cell.angle_beta   90.00
_cell.angle_gamma   90.00
#
_symmetry.space_group_name_H-M   'P 1'
#
loop_
_entity.id
_entity.type
_entity.pdbx_description
1 polymer ?
#
loop_
_entity_poly.entity_id
_entity_poly.type
_entity_poly.pdbx_seq_one_letter_code
_entity_poly.pdbx_strand_id
1 'polypeptide(L)'
;MEFNQDGEVQELIPESSRIRKAGGACSDGDVLYCINLAGWGILRRRLEDGKRLSTIGLPFFQDDDYPRDVCVSNSRLFLLTLERCRIYTFLLDQKEWRCLFDVEGGVRSFDATGGSDSDGRSQFLYIVHGTGSRPHEIHYRRSCGEVIVTTLANAWSCKFVPNTDGLACAVSAADQRLRGAAPWSIYGRDQ
;
A
#
# COMPACT_ATOMS: atom_id res chain seq x y z
N MET A 1 16.38 31.23 -17.05
CA MET A 1 17.51 30.29 -16.90
C MET A 1 18.43 30.98 -15.91
N GLU A 2 18.38 30.59 -14.64
CA GLU A 2 19.20 31.21 -13.60
C GLU A 2 20.38 30.28 -13.29
N PHE A 3 21.57 30.85 -13.26
CA PHE A 3 22.81 30.16 -12.97
C PHE A 3 23.13 30.34 -11.47
N ASN A 4 23.60 29.30 -10.79
CA ASN A 4 24.20 29.48 -9.47
C ASN A 4 25.60 30.11 -9.60
N GLN A 5 26.19 30.51 -8.47
CA GLN A 5 27.48 31.22 -8.43
C GLN A 5 28.67 30.40 -8.95
N ASP A 6 28.47 29.11 -9.23
CA ASP A 6 29.50 28.17 -9.70
C ASP A 6 29.31 27.75 -11.17
N GLY A 7 28.34 28.32 -11.89
CA GLY A 7 28.12 28.05 -13.32
C GLY A 7 27.52 26.67 -13.62
N GLU A 8 27.05 25.93 -12.60
CA GLU A 8 26.35 24.67 -12.78
C GLU A 8 24.87 24.92 -13.09
N VAL A 9 24.37 24.25 -14.14
CA VAL A 9 22.95 24.20 -14.46
C VAL A 9 22.27 23.34 -13.40
N GLN A 10 21.78 23.95 -12.31
CA GLN A 10 20.78 23.29 -11.48
C GLN A 10 19.47 23.25 -12.28
N GLU A 11 19.06 22.06 -12.72
CA GLU A 11 17.67 21.84 -13.08
C GLU A 11 16.82 22.21 -11.87
N LEU A 12 16.17 23.37 -11.96
CA LEU A 12 15.13 23.79 -11.03
C LEU A 12 13.98 22.79 -11.18
N ILE A 13 14.04 21.70 -10.40
CA ILE A 13 12.90 20.79 -10.26
C ILE A 13 11.73 21.67 -9.81
N PRO A 14 10.69 21.85 -10.64
CA PRO A 14 9.57 22.74 -10.30
C PRO A 14 9.02 22.38 -8.93
N GLU A 15 8.62 23.35 -8.12
CA GLU A 15 8.10 23.06 -6.78
C GLU A 15 6.92 22.06 -6.78
N SER A 16 6.15 22.05 -7.86
CA SER A 16 5.05 21.10 -8.13
C SER A 16 5.50 19.64 -8.30
N SER A 17 6.81 19.39 -8.42
CA SER A 17 7.43 18.07 -8.55
C SER A 17 7.99 17.53 -7.24
N ARG A 18 8.08 18.36 -6.18
CA ARG A 18 8.54 17.95 -4.86
C ARG A 18 7.41 17.25 -4.12
N ILE A 19 7.64 16.01 -3.68
CA ILE A 19 6.71 15.28 -2.82
C ILE A 19 6.74 15.96 -1.45
N ARG A 20 5.76 16.82 -1.17
CA ARG A 20 5.70 17.58 0.10
C ARG A 20 5.13 16.75 1.27
N LYS A 21 4.46 15.63 0.98
CA LYS A 21 3.97 14.64 1.94
C LYS A 21 3.46 13.41 1.16
N ALA A 22 4.10 12.26 1.29
CA ALA A 22 3.57 11.01 0.75
C ALA A 22 2.75 10.32 1.84
N GLY A 23 1.49 9.95 1.53
CA GLY A 23 0.67 9.09 2.40
C GLY A 23 1.19 7.65 2.40
N GLY A 24 1.57 7.16 1.22
CA GLY A 24 2.14 5.84 0.96
C GLY A 24 2.79 5.76 -0.41
N ALA A 25 3.63 4.74 -0.60
CA ALA A 25 4.32 4.48 -1.86
C ALA A 25 4.56 2.97 -2.03
N CYS A 26 4.55 2.52 -3.29
CA CYS A 26 4.89 1.15 -3.67
C CYS A 26 5.59 1.13 -5.04
N SER A 27 6.18 -0.01 -5.40
CA SER A 27 6.89 -0.18 -6.66
C SER A 27 6.47 -1.46 -7.37
N ASP A 28 6.44 -1.40 -8.69
CA ASP A 28 6.31 -2.57 -9.57
C ASP A 28 7.39 -2.49 -10.65
N GLY A 29 8.35 -3.42 -10.63
CA GLY A 29 9.57 -3.34 -11.43
C GLY A 29 10.30 -2.01 -11.20
N ASP A 30 10.58 -1.29 -12.30
CA ASP A 30 11.28 -0.01 -12.31
C ASP A 30 10.32 1.21 -12.16
N VAL A 31 9.05 0.98 -11.79
CA VAL A 31 8.07 2.06 -11.62
C VAL A 31 7.71 2.22 -10.15
N LEU A 32 7.92 3.42 -9.63
CA LEU A 32 7.46 3.89 -8.33
C LEU A 32 6.09 4.57 -8.45
N TYR A 33 5.17 4.19 -7.57
CA TYR A 33 3.86 4.79 -7.38
C TYR A 33 3.83 5.49 -6.03
N CYS A 34 3.65 6.81 -6.01
CA CYS A 34 3.59 7.59 -4.78
C CYS A 34 2.27 8.37 -4.70
N ILE A 35 1.62 8.34 -3.54
CA ILE A 35 0.53 9.26 -3.24
C ILE A 35 1.10 10.69 -3.21
N ASN A 36 0.56 11.55 -4.07
CA ASN A 36 0.85 12.97 -4.12
C ASN A 36 -0.37 13.77 -3.64
N LEU A 37 -0.36 14.10 -2.35
CA LEU A 37 -1.45 14.85 -1.73
C LEU A 37 -1.61 16.26 -2.32
N ALA A 38 -0.51 16.91 -2.73
CA ALA A 38 -0.58 18.25 -3.31
C ALA A 38 -1.26 18.25 -4.70
N GLY A 39 -1.09 17.17 -5.46
CA GLY A 39 -1.67 17.01 -6.79
C GLY A 39 -2.92 16.13 -6.83
N TRP A 40 -3.46 15.71 -5.68
CA TRP A 40 -4.61 14.80 -5.55
C TRP A 40 -4.56 13.62 -6.52
N GLY A 41 -3.43 12.91 -6.52
CA GLY A 41 -3.17 11.82 -7.47
C GLY A 41 -2.08 10.87 -7.04
N ILE A 42 -1.92 9.79 -7.79
CA ILE A 42 -0.77 8.89 -7.72
C ILE A 42 0.25 9.33 -8.78
N LEU A 43 1.43 9.74 -8.34
CA LEU A 43 2.56 10.02 -9.21
C LEU A 43 3.24 8.71 -9.61
N ARG A 44 3.46 8.54 -10.91
CA ARG A 44 4.29 7.47 -11.45
C ARG A 44 5.64 8.03 -11.84
N ARG A 45 6.70 7.45 -11.29
CA ARG A 45 8.09 7.78 -11.61
C ARG A 45 8.87 6.53 -11.95
N ARG A 46 9.85 6.67 -12.82
CA ARG A 46 10.86 5.64 -13.00
C ARG A 46 11.83 5.67 -11.81
N LEU A 47 12.22 4.50 -11.30
CA LEU A 47 13.14 4.41 -10.17
C LEU A 47 14.57 4.75 -10.59
N GLU A 48 15.01 4.26 -11.75
CA GLU A 48 16.37 4.46 -12.28
C GLU A 48 16.79 5.94 -12.36
N ASP A 49 15.97 6.78 -13.01
CA ASP A 49 16.32 8.17 -13.33
C ASP A 49 15.41 9.19 -12.61
N GLY A 50 14.46 8.73 -11.80
CA GLY A 50 13.47 9.58 -11.12
C GLY A 50 12.46 10.26 -12.06
N LYS A 51 12.50 10.00 -13.38
CA LYS A 51 11.69 10.69 -14.38
C LYS A 51 10.21 10.47 -14.11
N ARG A 52 9.44 11.56 -14.16
CA ARG A 52 7.97 11.49 -14.09
C ARG A 52 7.42 10.83 -15.35
N LEU A 53 6.67 9.75 -15.16
CA LEU A 53 6.01 9.01 -16.24
C LEU A 53 4.59 9.54 -16.47
N SER A 54 3.77 9.57 -15.43
CA SER A 54 2.39 10.03 -15.51
C SER A 54 1.80 10.37 -14.13
N THR A 55 0.55 10.82 -14.12
CA THR A 55 -0.25 10.98 -12.90
C THR A 55 -1.60 10.32 -13.09
N ILE A 56 -2.04 9.58 -12.08
CA ILE A 56 -3.37 8.98 -12.02
C ILE A 56 -4.17 9.80 -11.00
N GLY A 57 -5.30 10.38 -11.41
CA GLY A 57 -6.18 11.11 -10.47
C GLY A 57 -6.76 10.15 -9.43
N LEU A 58 -7.16 10.64 -8.25
CA LEU A 58 -7.79 9.82 -7.22
C LEU A 58 -9.28 9.54 -7.55
N PRO A 59 -9.86 8.45 -7.01
CA PRO A 59 -11.27 8.08 -7.27
C PRO A 59 -12.32 8.93 -6.54
N PHE A 60 -11.88 9.86 -5.70
CA PHE A 60 -12.72 10.69 -4.86
C PHE A 60 -12.17 12.12 -4.86
N PHE A 61 -13.03 13.06 -4.49
CA PHE A 61 -12.67 14.48 -4.39
C PHE A 61 -12.12 14.81 -3.01
N GLN A 62 -11.38 15.92 -2.98
CA GLN A 62 -11.04 16.62 -1.74
C GLN A 62 -12.33 16.84 -0.93
N ASP A 63 -12.28 16.54 0.36
CA ASP A 63 -13.38 16.58 1.36
C ASP A 63 -14.20 15.28 1.55
N ASP A 64 -14.11 14.28 0.67
CA ASP A 64 -14.81 12.99 0.88
C ASP A 64 -13.99 12.00 1.72
N ASP A 65 -12.68 11.95 1.48
CA ASP A 65 -11.70 11.12 2.20
C ASP A 65 -10.27 11.56 1.85
N TYR A 66 -9.26 10.94 2.47
CA TYR A 66 -7.84 11.13 2.16
C TYR A 66 -7.18 9.82 1.75
N PRO A 67 -6.31 9.83 0.73
CA PRO A 67 -5.55 8.64 0.38
C PRO A 67 -4.55 8.35 1.50
N ARG A 68 -4.58 7.13 2.01
CA ARG A 68 -3.71 6.70 3.10
C ARG A 68 -2.52 5.91 2.58
N ASP A 69 -2.77 4.83 1.87
CA ASP A 69 -1.71 3.92 1.41
C ASP A 69 -2.01 3.39 0.01
N VAL A 70 -0.97 2.99 -0.70
CA VAL A 70 -1.06 2.47 -2.06
C VAL A 70 -0.17 1.25 -2.21
N CYS A 71 -0.70 0.18 -2.80
CA CYS A 71 0.08 -0.98 -3.19
C CYS A 71 -0.24 -1.37 -4.64
N VAL A 72 0.62 -2.20 -5.22
CA VAL A 72 0.52 -2.60 -6.63
C VAL A 72 0.69 -4.11 -6.73
N SER A 73 -0.13 -4.74 -7.56
CA SER A 73 -0.10 -6.18 -7.81
C SER A 73 -0.69 -6.46 -9.18
N ASN A 74 -0.01 -7.25 -10.01
CA ASN A 74 -0.51 -7.70 -11.32
C ASN A 74 -1.08 -6.58 -12.20
N SER A 75 -0.34 -5.47 -12.37
CA SER A 75 -0.79 -4.30 -13.13
C SER A 75 -2.07 -3.61 -12.59
N ARG A 76 -2.42 -3.86 -11.33
CA ARG A 76 -3.50 -3.20 -10.61
C ARG A 76 -2.93 -2.39 -9.46
N LEU A 77 -3.37 -1.14 -9.34
CA LEU A 77 -3.11 -0.34 -8.16
C LEU A 77 -4.26 -0.48 -7.20
N PHE A 78 -3.94 -0.52 -5.92
CA PHE A 78 -4.91 -0.55 -4.86
C PHE A 78 -4.66 0.62 -3.93
N LEU A 79 -5.73 1.30 -3.59
CA LEU A 79 -5.70 2.51 -2.79
C LEU A 79 -6.56 2.29 -1.56
N LEU A 80 -5.97 2.51 -0.40
CA LEU A 80 -6.67 2.56 0.87
C LEU A 80 -6.91 4.03 1.25
N THR A 81 -8.13 4.36 1.64
CA THR A 81 -8.44 5.68 2.21
C THR A 81 -8.32 5.71 3.73
N LEU A 82 -8.21 6.91 4.30
CA LEU A 82 -7.91 7.12 5.70
C LEU A 82 -9.15 7.06 6.59
N GLU A 83 -10.17 7.87 6.29
CA GLU A 83 -11.32 8.09 7.18
C GLU A 83 -12.32 6.95 7.09
N ARG A 84 -12.71 6.56 5.87
CA ARG A 84 -13.70 5.48 5.67
C ARG A 84 -13.07 4.09 5.55
N CYS A 85 -11.74 4.00 5.52
CA CYS A 85 -11.02 2.74 5.30
C CYS A 85 -11.53 1.99 4.06
N ARG A 86 -11.78 2.73 2.97
CA ARG A 86 -12.28 2.19 1.71
C ARG A 86 -11.15 1.74 0.83
N ILE A 87 -11.36 0.63 0.13
CA ILE A 87 -10.40 0.10 -0.83
C ILE A 87 -10.91 0.31 -2.25
N TYR A 88 -10.08 0.95 -3.06
CA TYR A 88 -10.28 1.09 -4.50
C TYR A 88 -9.23 0.29 -5.27
N THR A 89 -9.59 -0.16 -6.47
CA THR A 89 -8.65 -0.70 -7.46
C THR A 89 -8.63 0.16 -8.71
N PHE A 90 -7.47 0.29 -9.33
CA PHE A 90 -7.28 0.92 -10.64
C PHE A 90 -6.59 -0.06 -11.57
N LEU A 91 -7.24 -0.36 -12.69
CA LEU A 91 -6.68 -1.17 -13.76
C LEU A 91 -5.84 -0.28 -14.67
N LEU A 92 -4.52 -0.51 -14.72
CA LEU A 92 -3.60 0.39 -15.44
C LEU A 92 -3.89 0.50 -16.94
N ASP A 93 -4.43 -0.56 -17.53
CA ASP A 93 -4.85 -0.67 -18.94
C ASP A 93 -6.20 0.03 -19.19
N GLN A 94 -7.19 -0.18 -18.31
CA GLN A 94 -8.54 0.37 -18.46
C GLN A 94 -8.66 1.83 -18.01
N LYS A 95 -7.69 2.30 -17.21
CA LYS A 95 -7.62 3.67 -16.66
C LYS A 95 -8.86 4.08 -15.86
N GLU A 96 -9.48 3.13 -15.19
CA GLU A 96 -10.71 3.32 -14.42
C GLU A 96 -10.50 2.90 -12.97
N TRP A 97 -11.01 3.69 -12.04
CA TRP A 97 -11.12 3.30 -10.64
C TRP A 97 -12.42 2.56 -10.37
N ARG A 98 -12.34 1.53 -9.54
CA ARG A 98 -13.49 0.82 -8.99
C ARG A 98 -13.38 0.75 -7.48
N CYS A 99 -14.47 1.08 -6.80
CA CYS A 99 -14.60 0.80 -5.37
C CYS A 99 -14.80 -0.71 -5.19
N LEU A 100 -14.01 -1.33 -4.31
CA LEU A 100 -14.15 -2.75 -4.01
C LEU A 100 -15.06 -2.95 -2.79
N PHE A 101 -14.66 -2.39 -1.63
CA PHE A 101 -15.39 -2.53 -0.37
C PHE A 101 -14.81 -1.59 0.70
N ASP A 102 -15.57 -1.43 1.78
CA ASP A 102 -15.16 -0.71 3.00
C ASP A 102 -14.67 -1.73 4.05
N VAL A 103 -13.64 -1.36 4.84
CA VAL A 103 -13.09 -2.20 5.92
C VAL A 103 -13.53 -1.66 7.29
N GLU A 104 -14.23 -2.50 8.05
CA GLU A 104 -14.63 -2.18 9.42
C GLU A 104 -13.46 -2.32 10.41
N GLY A 105 -13.45 -1.49 11.45
CA GLY A 105 -12.47 -1.59 12.56
C GLY A 105 -11.10 -0.95 12.30
N GLY A 106 -10.95 -0.26 11.17
CA GLY A 106 -9.74 0.45 10.80
C GLY A 106 -8.61 -0.47 10.33
N VAL A 107 -7.76 0.04 9.45
CA VAL A 107 -6.60 -0.68 8.93
C VAL A 107 -5.32 -0.19 9.62
N ARG A 108 -4.30 -1.02 9.82
CA ARG A 108 -2.98 -0.62 10.35
C ARG A 108 -1.86 -0.76 9.34
N SER A 109 -1.82 -1.89 8.65
CA SER A 109 -0.97 -2.13 7.48
C SER A 109 -1.84 -2.51 6.30
N PHE A 110 -1.37 -2.16 5.11
CA PHE A 110 -2.00 -2.48 3.84
C PHE A 110 -0.91 -2.94 2.87
N ASP A 111 -1.10 -4.09 2.23
CA ASP A 111 -0.13 -4.65 1.31
C ASP A 111 -0.77 -5.60 0.29
N ALA A 112 -0.07 -5.83 -0.82
CA ALA A 112 -0.52 -6.76 -1.86
C ALA A 112 0.59 -7.73 -2.25
N THR A 113 0.22 -8.93 -2.69
CA THR A 113 1.19 -9.92 -3.19
C THR A 113 1.68 -9.55 -4.59
N GLY A 114 2.96 -9.81 -4.86
CA GLY A 114 3.56 -9.65 -6.19
C GLY A 114 3.20 -10.73 -7.21
N GLY A 115 2.22 -11.59 -6.93
CA GLY A 115 1.81 -12.68 -7.84
C GLY A 115 0.32 -12.95 -7.77
N SER A 116 -0.26 -13.31 -8.92
CA SER A 116 -1.61 -13.87 -8.99
C SER A 116 -1.61 -15.28 -8.40
N ASP A 117 -2.68 -15.67 -7.72
CA ASP A 117 -2.91 -17.09 -7.50
C ASP A 117 -3.15 -17.82 -8.84
N SER A 118 -3.20 -19.15 -8.82
CA SER A 118 -3.48 -19.98 -10.00
C SER A 118 -4.75 -19.58 -10.75
N ASP A 119 -5.66 -18.87 -10.08
CA ASP A 119 -6.97 -18.47 -10.57
C ASP A 119 -6.96 -17.01 -11.09
N GLY A 120 -5.79 -16.36 -11.13
CA GLY A 120 -5.64 -14.99 -11.60
C GLY A 120 -6.08 -13.92 -10.59
N ARG A 121 -6.33 -14.28 -9.32
CA ARG A 121 -6.77 -13.35 -8.28
C ARG A 121 -5.58 -12.66 -7.61
N SER A 122 -5.78 -11.40 -7.23
CA SER A 122 -4.83 -10.65 -6.40
C SER A 122 -5.11 -10.89 -4.92
N GLN A 123 -4.05 -10.99 -4.11
CA GLN A 123 -4.18 -11.16 -2.66
C GLN A 123 -3.77 -9.86 -1.94
N PHE A 124 -4.56 -9.49 -0.93
CA PHE A 124 -4.31 -8.36 -0.02
C PHE A 124 -4.11 -8.84 1.39
N LEU A 125 -3.29 -8.07 2.09
CA LEU A 125 -3.18 -8.09 3.52
C LEU A 125 -3.66 -6.74 4.04
N TYR A 126 -4.57 -6.79 4.99
CA TYR A 126 -4.75 -5.67 5.90
C TYR A 126 -4.68 -6.12 7.35
N ILE A 127 -4.37 -5.19 8.24
CA ILE A 127 -4.34 -5.45 9.68
C ILE A 127 -5.46 -4.67 10.32
N VAL A 128 -6.44 -5.36 10.89
CA VAL A 128 -7.47 -4.73 11.72
C VAL A 128 -6.99 -4.70 13.15
N HIS A 129 -7.16 -3.56 13.81
CA HIS A 129 -6.87 -3.47 15.23
C HIS A 129 -7.98 -4.17 16.03
N GLY A 130 -7.87 -5.49 16.18
CA GLY A 130 -8.77 -6.28 17.00
C GLY A 130 -8.50 -6.08 18.49
N THR A 131 -9.54 -5.77 19.26
CA THR A 131 -9.55 -5.74 20.74
C THR A 131 -9.67 -7.15 21.35
N GLY A 132 -9.43 -8.20 20.56
CA GLY A 132 -9.67 -9.60 20.93
C GLY A 132 -8.52 -10.25 21.68
N SER A 133 -8.85 -11.00 22.73
CA SER A 133 -7.94 -11.74 23.61
C SER A 133 -7.23 -12.94 22.96
N ARG A 134 -7.47 -13.21 21.67
CA ARG A 134 -6.81 -14.31 20.94
C ARG A 134 -5.68 -13.80 20.06
N PRO A 135 -4.44 -14.23 20.30
CA PRO A 135 -3.30 -13.87 19.48
C PRO A 135 -3.38 -14.67 18.18
N HIS A 136 -3.29 -14.02 17.02
CA HIS A 136 -3.08 -14.66 15.71
C HIS A 136 -4.28 -15.30 14.99
N GLU A 137 -5.54 -14.94 15.28
CA GLU A 137 -6.62 -15.45 14.42
C GLU A 137 -6.56 -14.76 13.05
N ILE A 138 -6.00 -15.49 12.07
CA ILE A 138 -6.01 -15.11 10.67
C ILE A 138 -7.40 -15.40 10.13
N HIS A 139 -8.28 -14.39 10.15
CA HIS A 139 -9.60 -14.54 9.54
C HIS A 139 -9.44 -14.43 8.02
N TYR A 140 -9.61 -15.55 7.32
CA TYR A 140 -9.49 -15.61 5.87
C TYR A 140 -10.82 -15.40 5.14
N ARG A 141 -10.69 -14.62 4.06
CA ARG A 141 -11.52 -14.56 2.85
C ARG A 141 -12.91 -13.96 2.97
N ARG A 142 -12.96 -12.67 2.62
CA ARG A 142 -13.99 -12.20 1.67
C ARG A 142 -13.40 -12.27 0.27
N SER A 143 -14.03 -13.04 -0.63
CA SER A 143 -13.73 -12.98 -2.05
C SER A 143 -14.71 -12.01 -2.71
N CYS A 144 -14.24 -10.84 -3.14
CA CYS A 144 -15.02 -9.98 -4.04
C CYS A 144 -14.60 -10.25 -5.50
N GLY A 145 -14.87 -11.48 -5.96
CA GLY A 145 -14.58 -11.96 -7.32
C GLY A 145 -13.08 -12.13 -7.63
N GLU A 146 -12.35 -11.02 -7.69
CA GLU A 146 -10.98 -10.92 -8.19
C GLU A 146 -9.92 -10.76 -7.09
N VAL A 147 -10.37 -10.61 -5.84
CA VAL A 147 -9.52 -10.25 -4.71
C VAL A 147 -9.72 -11.17 -3.52
N ILE A 148 -8.62 -11.63 -2.94
CA ILE A 148 -8.57 -12.38 -1.68
C ILE A 148 -8.00 -11.48 -0.58
N VAL A 149 -8.67 -11.46 0.55
CA VAL A 149 -8.28 -10.67 1.72
C VAL A 149 -7.80 -11.56 2.86
N THR A 150 -6.69 -11.16 3.47
CA THR A 150 -6.14 -11.72 4.70
C THR A 150 -6.16 -10.67 5.81
N THR A 151 -6.75 -11.00 6.97
CA THR A 151 -6.71 -10.14 8.16
C THR A 151 -5.82 -10.75 9.23
N LEU A 152 -4.93 -9.95 9.82
CA LEU A 152 -4.12 -10.38 10.97
C LEU A 152 -4.46 -9.57 12.23
N ALA A 153 -4.91 -10.25 13.29
CA ALA A 153 -5.11 -9.65 14.60
C ALA A 153 -3.78 -9.50 15.37
N ASN A 154 -3.67 -8.44 16.18
CA ASN A 154 -2.56 -8.19 17.11
C ASN A 154 -1.17 -7.95 16.49
N ALA A 155 -1.06 -7.91 15.16
CA ALA A 155 0.12 -7.38 14.51
C ALA A 155 0.09 -5.83 14.51
N TRP A 156 1.26 -5.22 14.70
CA TRP A 156 1.41 -3.76 14.55
C TRP A 156 1.57 -3.39 13.06
N SER A 157 2.37 -4.17 12.35
CA SER A 157 2.58 -4.05 10.91
C SER A 157 2.92 -5.41 10.32
N CYS A 158 2.57 -5.64 9.07
CA CYS A 158 2.89 -6.85 8.34
C CYS A 158 2.97 -6.52 6.86
N LYS A 159 3.82 -7.24 6.15
CA LYS A 159 4.02 -7.15 4.70
C LYS A 159 4.17 -8.55 4.12
N PHE A 160 3.76 -8.74 2.87
CA PHE A 160 4.08 -9.96 2.14
C PHE A 160 5.58 -10.02 1.87
N VAL A 161 6.14 -11.21 2.08
CA VAL A 161 7.54 -11.46 1.72
C VAL A 161 7.58 -11.73 0.21
N PRO A 162 8.36 -10.96 -0.58
CA PRO A 162 8.41 -11.11 -2.03
C PRO A 162 8.76 -12.54 -2.45
N ASN A 163 8.11 -13.03 -3.51
CA ASN A 163 8.30 -14.38 -4.08
C ASN A 163 8.01 -15.53 -3.10
N THR A 164 7.25 -15.27 -2.05
CA THR A 164 6.77 -16.30 -1.12
C THR A 164 5.28 -16.11 -0.87
N ASP A 165 4.65 -17.10 -0.26
CA ASP A 165 3.32 -16.99 0.34
C ASP A 165 3.38 -16.53 1.81
N GLY A 166 4.57 -16.12 2.27
CA GLY A 166 4.85 -15.76 3.64
C GLY A 166 4.53 -14.31 3.99
N LEU A 167 4.28 -14.09 5.28
CA LEU A 167 4.00 -12.78 5.87
C LEU A 167 5.08 -12.45 6.90
N ALA A 168 5.75 -11.31 6.75
CA ALA A 168 6.64 -10.76 7.75
C ALA A 168 5.87 -9.78 8.62
N CYS A 169 5.83 -10.02 9.92
CA CYS A 169 5.02 -9.27 10.88
C CYS A 169 5.83 -8.71 12.03
N ALA A 170 5.64 -7.42 12.31
CA ALA A 170 6.08 -6.76 13.53
C ALA A 170 4.95 -6.80 14.57
N VAL A 171 5.28 -7.24 15.78
CA VAL A 171 4.35 -7.31 16.92
C VAL A 171 4.61 -6.17 17.90
N SER A 172 3.57 -5.73 18.62
CA SER A 172 3.70 -4.60 19.54
C SER A 172 4.71 -4.87 20.65
N ALA A 173 5.42 -3.84 21.13
CA ALA A 173 6.37 -3.99 22.24
C ALA A 173 5.70 -4.48 23.55
N ALA A 174 4.40 -4.19 23.72
CA ALA A 174 3.61 -4.72 24.83
C ALA A 174 3.43 -6.24 24.73
N ASP A 175 3.16 -6.76 23.52
CA ASP A 175 3.06 -8.20 23.28
C ASP A 175 4.41 -8.91 23.34
N GLN A 176 5.50 -8.25 22.91
CA GLN A 176 6.87 -8.79 23.04
C GLN A 176 7.23 -9.04 24.51
N ARG A 177 6.92 -8.09 25.39
CA ARG A 177 7.21 -8.19 26.84
C ARG A 177 6.39 -9.26 27.53
N LEU A 178 5.13 -9.45 27.13
CA LEU A 178 4.25 -10.46 27.71
C LEU A 178 4.64 -11.90 27.31
N ARG A 179 5.34 -12.08 26.18
CA ARG A 179 5.52 -13.39 25.57
C ARG A 179 6.97 -13.82 25.33
N GLY A 180 7.95 -12.97 25.60
CA GLY A 180 9.37 -13.26 25.32
C GLY A 180 9.65 -13.53 23.84
N ALA A 181 8.76 -13.06 22.95
CA ALA A 181 8.81 -13.32 21.53
C ALA A 181 9.80 -12.39 20.82
N ALA A 182 10.41 -12.88 19.74
CA ALA A 182 11.21 -12.05 18.84
C ALA A 182 10.37 -10.86 18.32
N PRO A 183 11.00 -9.71 18.01
CA PRO A 183 10.27 -8.52 17.59
C PRO A 183 9.57 -8.65 16.23
N TRP A 184 9.86 -9.74 15.51
CA TRP A 184 9.29 -10.09 14.23
C TRP A 184 9.04 -11.60 14.15
N SER A 185 8.01 -11.97 13.37
CA SER A 185 7.69 -13.36 13.02
C SER A 185 7.45 -13.47 11.52
N ILE A 186 7.85 -14.59 10.92
CA ILE A 186 7.49 -14.96 9.56
C ILE A 186 6.48 -16.09 9.63
N TYR A 187 5.30 -15.89 9.04
CA TYR A 187 4.26 -16.90 8.96
C TYR A 187 4.23 -17.46 7.54
N GLY A 188 4.32 -18.79 7.39
CA GLY A 188 4.05 -19.50 6.13
C GLY A 188 2.61 -20.03 6.10
N ARG A 189 2.13 -20.44 4.92
CA ARG A 189 0.76 -20.96 4.73
C ARG A 189 0.55 -22.38 5.28
N ASP A 190 1.65 -23.10 5.56
CA ASP A 190 1.66 -24.52 5.96
C ASP A 190 2.11 -24.76 7.43
N GLN A 191 1.86 -23.82 8.34
CA GLN A 191 2.09 -24.02 9.79
C GLN A 191 0.83 -23.89 10.63
#